data_AF-A0A453G0T0-F1
#
_entry.id   AF-A0A453G0T0-F1
#
_cell.length_a   1.000
_cell.length_b   1.000
_cell.length_c   1.000
_cell.angle_alpha   90.00
_cell.angle_beta   90.00
_cell.angle_gamma   90.00
#
_symmetry.space_group_name_H-M   'P 1'
#
loop_
_entity.id
_entity.type
_entity.pdbx_description
1 polymer ?
#
loop_
_entity_poly.entity_id
_entity_poly.type
_entity_poly.pdbx_seq_one_letter_code
_entity_poly.pdbx_strand_id
1 'polypeptide(L)'
;VIFVLLCQWRTKGLENMFQHEELVGSSWIGAYSALCFSCGYFAYDQLDMLRYRLYSGWIPGILMHHLILLICFTLALYRNVTINYLILTLLCEMHSIFLHVRKLRRMAGFRDFNRKLVKLEWVLNWTTFVTARVICHILITYKLITDAHKFDKGIELPLALSGMAGMNVLNVSLGLDLFKAFARERNQQTHQD
;
A
#
# COMPACT_ATOMS: atom_id res chain seq x y z
N VAL A 1 -11.68 -2.10 4.76
CA VAL A 1 -11.14 -2.54 3.44
C VAL A 1 -11.54 -3.97 3.11
N ILE A 2 -11.03 -5.00 3.80
CA ILE A 2 -11.38 -6.42 3.52
C ILE A 2 -12.89 -6.65 3.53
N PHE A 3 -13.60 -6.15 4.54
CA PHE A 3 -15.06 -6.29 4.63
C PHE A 3 -15.78 -5.70 3.40
N VAL A 4 -15.38 -4.51 2.95
CA VAL A 4 -15.95 -3.85 1.75
C VAL A 4 -15.74 -4.74 0.51
N LEU A 5 -14.54 -5.29 0.33
CA LEU A 5 -14.22 -6.17 -0.80
C LEU A 5 -15.00 -7.49 -0.74
N LEU A 6 -15.12 -8.11 0.43
CA LEU A 6 -15.87 -9.35 0.60
C LEU A 6 -17.37 -9.14 0.35
N CYS A 7 -17.93 -8.05 0.85
CA CYS A 7 -19.31 -7.66 0.57
C CYS A 7 -19.52 -7.48 -0.93
N GLN A 8 -18.64 -6.73 -1.59
CA GLN A 8 -18.77 -6.45 -3.02
C GLN A 8 -18.58 -7.68 -3.90
N TRP A 9 -17.64 -8.56 -3.54
CA TRP A 9 -17.47 -9.85 -4.22
C TRP A 9 -18.75 -10.68 -4.10
N ARG A 10 -19.34 -10.76 -2.90
CA ARG A 10 -20.58 -11.54 -2.72
C ARG A 10 -21.78 -10.98 -3.48
N THR A 11 -21.89 -9.67 -3.65
CA THR A 11 -23.06 -9.05 -4.32
C THR A 11 -22.94 -9.01 -5.84
N LYS A 12 -21.77 -8.67 -6.40
CA LYS A 12 -21.61 -8.46 -7.85
C LYS A 12 -20.73 -9.49 -8.56
N GLY A 13 -19.96 -10.29 -7.82
CA GLY A 13 -18.94 -11.16 -8.41
C GLY A 13 -17.65 -10.41 -8.78
N LEU A 14 -16.57 -11.15 -8.99
CA LEU A 14 -15.21 -10.58 -9.12
C LEU A 14 -15.05 -9.78 -10.41
N GLU A 15 -15.55 -10.26 -11.56
CA GLU A 15 -15.40 -9.57 -12.84
C GLU A 15 -16.16 -8.23 -12.89
N ASN A 16 -17.39 -8.21 -12.37
CA ASN A 16 -18.22 -7.01 -12.37
C ASN A 16 -17.70 -5.96 -11.38
N MET A 17 -17.03 -6.37 -10.30
CA MET A 17 -16.41 -5.46 -9.34
C MET A 17 -15.30 -4.61 -9.97
N PHE A 18 -14.61 -5.12 -10.99
CA PHE A 18 -13.53 -4.41 -11.68
C PHE A 18 -14.00 -3.66 -12.94
N GLN A 19 -15.30 -3.43 -13.13
CA GLN A 19 -15.77 -2.60 -14.23
C GLN A 19 -15.40 -1.12 -14.01
N HIS A 20 -15.10 -0.40 -15.10
CA HIS A 20 -14.63 0.98 -15.01
C HIS A 20 -15.65 1.91 -14.33
N GLU A 21 -16.92 1.80 -14.71
CA GLU A 21 -18.01 2.61 -14.15
C GLU A 21 -18.15 2.41 -12.64
N GLU A 22 -17.99 1.16 -12.17
CA GLU A 22 -17.98 0.85 -10.74
C GLU A 22 -16.74 1.41 -10.05
N LEU A 23 -15.56 1.39 -10.68
CA LEU A 23 -14.32 1.83 -10.03
C LEU A 23 -14.18 3.36 -9.96
N VAL A 24 -14.73 4.08 -10.94
CA VAL A 24 -14.61 5.53 -11.08
C VAL A 24 -15.86 6.26 -10.60
N GLY A 25 -17.03 5.85 -11.08
CA GLY A 25 -18.28 6.59 -10.94
C GLY A 25 -19.16 6.19 -9.76
N SER A 26 -18.83 5.09 -9.06
CA SER A 26 -19.56 4.64 -7.88
C SER A 26 -18.64 4.52 -6.66
N SER A 27 -19.25 4.47 -5.47
CA SER A 27 -18.59 4.09 -4.22
C SER A 27 -19.25 2.83 -3.69
N TRP A 28 -18.47 1.79 -3.42
CA TRP A 28 -19.02 0.60 -2.76
C TRP A 28 -19.52 0.95 -1.35
N ILE A 29 -20.44 0.12 -0.84
CA ILE A 29 -20.95 0.29 0.51
C ILE A 29 -19.80 0.24 1.53
N GLY A 30 -19.62 1.32 2.27
CA GLY A 30 -18.55 1.47 3.25
C GLY A 30 -17.18 1.85 2.68
N ALA A 31 -17.01 1.96 1.35
CA ALA A 31 -15.76 2.41 0.74
C ALA A 31 -15.43 3.85 1.13
N TYR A 32 -16.38 4.78 0.98
CA TYR A 32 -16.22 6.17 1.39
C TYR A 32 -15.80 6.30 2.86
N SER A 33 -16.53 5.65 3.78
CA SER A 33 -16.22 5.68 5.21
C SER A 33 -14.86 5.08 5.54
N ALA A 34 -14.50 3.96 4.90
CA ALA A 34 -13.19 3.34 5.05
C ALA A 34 -12.07 4.28 4.56
N LEU A 35 -12.27 4.95 3.43
CA LEU A 35 -11.31 5.91 2.88
C LEU A 35 -11.15 7.14 3.79
N CYS A 36 -12.24 7.69 4.33
CA CYS A 36 -12.20 8.77 5.32
C CYS A 36 -11.40 8.39 6.57
N PHE A 37 -11.70 7.21 7.14
CA PHE A 37 -11.00 6.73 8.33
C PHE A 37 -9.51 6.53 8.05
N SER A 38 -9.16 5.88 6.93
CA SER A 38 -7.78 5.72 6.50
C SER A 38 -7.10 7.07 6.28
N CYS A 39 -7.74 8.01 5.60
CA CYS A 39 -7.20 9.36 5.37
C CYS A 39 -6.85 10.07 6.69
N GLY A 40 -7.72 9.99 7.70
CA GLY A 40 -7.44 10.54 9.03
C GLY A 40 -6.25 9.87 9.71
N TYR A 41 -6.16 8.55 9.65
CA TYR A 41 -5.02 7.79 10.18
C TYR A 41 -3.70 8.18 9.49
N PHE A 42 -3.66 8.20 8.16
CA PHE A 42 -2.46 8.57 7.40
C PHE A 42 -2.02 10.01 7.67
N ALA A 43 -2.98 10.95 7.81
CA ALA A 43 -2.69 12.33 8.18
C ALA A 43 -2.07 12.42 9.59
N TYR A 44 -2.61 11.67 10.55
CA TYR A 44 -2.07 11.62 11.91
C TYR A 44 -0.64 11.04 11.91
N ASP A 45 -0.42 9.91 11.24
CA ASP A 45 0.90 9.27 11.17
C ASP A 45 1.94 10.17 10.48
N GLN A 46 1.55 10.88 9.41
CA GLN A 46 2.39 11.90 8.76
C GLN A 46 2.77 13.02 9.74
N LEU A 47 1.80 13.54 10.49
CA LEU A 47 2.04 14.61 11.47
C LEU A 47 2.97 14.14 12.59
N ASP A 48 2.79 12.91 13.07
CA ASP A 48 3.63 12.29 14.10
C ASP A 48 5.09 12.15 13.61
N MET A 49 5.28 11.62 12.39
CA MET A 49 6.59 11.51 11.77
C MET A 49 7.30 12.87 11.62
N LEU A 50 6.56 13.93 11.27
CA LEU A 50 7.09 15.29 11.15
C LEU A 50 7.47 15.86 12.53
N ARG A 51 6.60 15.73 13.52
CA ARG A 51 6.80 16.27 14.87
C ARG A 51 8.00 15.63 15.57
N TYR A 52 8.13 14.31 15.48
CA TYR A 52 9.19 13.57 16.14
C TYR A 52 10.42 13.33 15.24
N ARG A 53 10.44 13.90 14.02
CA ARG A 53 11.52 13.73 13.04
C ARG A 53 11.88 12.26 12.79
N LEU A 54 10.87 11.39 12.73
CA LEU A 54 11.02 9.94 12.56
C LEU A 54 11.32 9.54 11.11
N TYR A 55 11.89 10.46 10.34
CA TYR A 55 12.25 10.30 8.96
C TYR A 55 13.78 10.28 8.83
N SER A 56 14.32 9.33 8.08
CA SER A 56 15.77 9.15 7.92
C SER A 56 16.18 9.38 6.47
N GLY A 57 17.34 10.01 6.27
CA GLY A 57 17.88 10.33 4.95
C GLY A 57 17.44 11.69 4.40
N TRP A 58 18.01 12.05 3.25
CA TRP A 58 17.74 13.32 2.56
C TRP A 58 16.36 13.35 1.89
N ILE A 59 15.88 12.18 1.43
CA ILE A 59 14.53 11.99 0.87
C ILE A 59 13.86 10.84 1.63
N PRO A 60 13.03 11.13 2.64
CA PRO A 60 12.39 10.09 3.42
C PRO A 60 11.28 9.42 2.63
N GLY A 61 11.58 8.25 2.06
CA GLY A 61 10.64 7.49 1.21
C GLY A 61 9.29 7.22 1.87
N ILE A 62 9.28 6.92 3.17
CA ILE A 62 8.02 6.68 3.92
C ILE A 62 7.18 7.96 4.09
N LEU A 63 7.83 9.11 4.28
CA LEU A 63 7.12 10.38 4.40
C LEU A 63 6.53 10.82 3.06
N MET A 64 7.26 10.58 1.96
CA MET A 64 6.79 10.85 0.60
C MET A 64 5.65 9.90 0.20
N HIS A 65 5.74 8.63 0.60
CA HIS A 65 4.66 7.64 0.43
C HIS A 65 3.35 8.12 1.05
N HIS A 66 3.39 8.50 2.33
CA HIS A 66 2.20 8.97 3.04
C HIS A 66 1.67 10.28 2.43
N LEU A 67 2.57 11.16 1.96
CA LEU A 67 2.17 12.41 1.30
C LEU A 67 1.42 12.15 -0.01
N ILE A 68 1.95 11.27 -0.87
CA ILE A 68 1.30 10.89 -2.14
C ILE A 68 -0.08 10.27 -1.88
N LEU A 69 -0.16 9.34 -0.92
CA LEU A 69 -1.44 8.73 -0.52
C LEU A 69 -2.44 9.78 -0.01
N LEU A 70 -1.99 10.70 0.84
CA LEU A 70 -2.87 11.71 1.42
C LEU A 70 -3.42 12.66 0.35
N ILE A 71 -2.59 13.10 -0.60
CA ILE A 71 -3.02 13.92 -1.74
C ILE A 71 -4.07 13.17 -2.57
N CYS A 72 -3.82 11.90 -2.90
CA CYS A 72 -4.77 11.09 -3.68
C CYS A 72 -6.09 10.88 -2.92
N PHE A 73 -6.04 10.58 -1.62
CA PHE A 73 -7.21 10.34 -0.79
C PHE A 73 -8.06 11.59 -0.63
N THR A 74 -7.43 12.73 -0.31
CA THR A 74 -8.14 13.99 -0.14
C THR A 74 -8.79 14.44 -1.45
N LEU A 75 -8.12 14.30 -2.61
CA LEU A 75 -8.73 14.68 -3.88
C LEU A 75 -9.92 13.77 -4.22
N ALA A 76 -9.79 12.46 -4.05
CA ALA A 76 -10.88 11.53 -4.34
C ALA A 76 -12.08 11.72 -3.41
N LEU A 77 -11.86 12.03 -2.12
CA LEU A 77 -12.92 12.38 -1.19
C LEU A 77 -13.57 13.72 -1.56
N TYR A 78 -12.78 14.71 -1.97
CA TYR A 78 -13.28 16.02 -2.37
C TYR A 78 -14.13 15.96 -3.65
N ARG A 79 -13.72 15.16 -4.63
CA ARG A 79 -14.41 15.01 -5.92
C ARG A 79 -15.47 13.92 -5.93
N ASN A 80 -15.42 13.00 -4.96
CA ASN A 80 -16.24 11.80 -4.88
C ASN A 80 -16.10 10.90 -6.14
N VAL A 81 -14.87 10.78 -6.64
CA VAL A 81 -14.53 9.98 -7.83
C VAL A 81 -13.33 9.09 -7.51
N THR A 82 -13.22 7.92 -8.13
CA THR A 82 -12.09 6.97 -7.98
C THR A 82 -11.89 6.37 -6.58
N ILE A 83 -12.89 6.49 -5.70
CA ILE A 83 -12.82 5.98 -4.32
C ILE A 83 -12.54 4.48 -4.29
N ASN A 84 -13.16 3.70 -5.18
CA ASN A 84 -12.97 2.26 -5.22
C ASN A 84 -11.56 1.86 -5.68
N TYR A 85 -10.94 2.61 -6.59
CA TYR A 85 -9.51 2.45 -6.91
C TYR A 85 -8.64 2.65 -5.67
N LEU A 86 -8.91 3.67 -4.86
CA LEU A 86 -8.15 3.91 -3.64
C LEU A 86 -8.38 2.86 -2.56
N ILE A 87 -9.55 2.23 -2.51
CA ILE A 87 -9.79 1.06 -1.65
C ILE A 87 -8.93 -0.13 -2.07
N LEU A 88 -8.75 -0.36 -3.38
CA LEU A 88 -7.82 -1.38 -3.89
C LEU A 88 -6.36 -1.01 -3.55
N THR A 89 -5.97 0.25 -3.65
CA THR A 89 -4.65 0.72 -3.21
C THR A 89 -4.46 0.54 -1.70
N LEU A 90 -5.49 0.80 -0.88
CA LEU A 90 -5.46 0.53 0.55
C LEU A 90 -5.31 -0.96 0.89
N LEU A 91 -5.82 -1.86 0.06
CA LEU A 91 -5.55 -3.29 0.21
C LEU A 91 -4.05 -3.58 0.05
N CYS A 92 -3.38 -2.90 -0.88
CA CYS A 92 -1.93 -3.03 -1.09
C CYS A 92 -1.13 -2.54 0.13
N GLU A 93 -1.66 -1.55 0.83
CA GLU A 93 -1.08 -1.04 2.07
C GLU A 93 -1.19 -2.02 3.24
N MET A 94 -1.99 -3.08 3.17
CA MET A 94 -1.98 -4.10 4.22
C MET A 94 -0.62 -4.77 4.42
N HIS A 95 0.24 -4.79 3.38
CA HIS A 95 1.61 -5.27 3.53
C HIS A 95 2.43 -4.43 4.52
N SER A 96 2.24 -3.11 4.55
CA SER A 96 3.01 -2.25 5.45
C SER A 96 2.69 -2.52 6.92
N ILE A 97 1.49 -3.01 7.24
CA ILE A 97 1.13 -3.45 8.61
C ILE A 97 2.12 -4.51 9.10
N PHE A 98 2.47 -5.50 8.27
CA PHE A 98 3.45 -6.53 8.64
C PHE A 98 4.85 -5.93 8.88
N LEU A 99 5.24 -4.92 8.08
CA LEU A 99 6.49 -4.19 8.27
C LEU A 99 6.49 -3.37 9.57
N HIS A 100 5.38 -2.70 9.89
CA HIS A 100 5.22 -1.95 11.14
C HIS A 100 5.24 -2.88 12.35
N VAL A 101 4.55 -4.02 12.30
CA VAL A 101 4.58 -5.03 13.37
C VAL A 101 6.00 -5.58 13.55
N ARG A 102 6.72 -5.86 12.46
CA ARG A 102 8.13 -6.27 12.52
C ARG A 102 9.02 -5.20 13.15
N LYS A 103 8.81 -3.92 12.79
CA LYS A 103 9.55 -2.79 13.37
C LYS A 103 9.23 -2.62 14.87
N LEU A 104 7.96 -2.63 15.24
CA LEU A 104 7.49 -2.56 16.64
C LEU A 104 8.08 -3.69 17.48
N ARG A 105 8.04 -4.94 16.99
CA ARG A 105 8.65 -6.08 17.68
C ARG A 105 10.15 -5.89 17.91
N ARG A 106 10.88 -5.44 16.89
CA ARG A 106 12.32 -5.15 17.00
C ARG A 106 12.62 -4.03 18.00
N MET A 107 11.77 -3.00 18.06
CA MET A 107 11.88 -1.91 19.04
C MET A 107 11.55 -2.37 20.47
N ALA A 108 10.62 -3.31 20.62
CA ALA A 108 10.25 -3.89 21.92
C ALA A 108 11.30 -4.86 22.49
N GLY A 109 12.47 -5.01 21.85
CA GLY A 109 13.57 -5.81 22.38
C GLY A 109 13.39 -7.33 22.24
N PHE A 110 12.32 -7.81 21.60
CA PHE A 110 12.13 -9.22 21.25
C PHE A 110 13.03 -9.61 20.08
N ARG A 111 14.35 -9.63 20.32
CA ARG A 111 15.38 -9.87 19.31
C ARG A 111 15.70 -11.36 19.12
N ASP A 112 15.50 -12.16 20.16
CA ASP A 112 15.91 -13.57 20.19
C ASP A 112 14.70 -14.50 20.13
N PHE A 113 14.31 -14.87 18.91
CA PHE A 113 13.40 -15.98 18.70
C PHE A 113 14.02 -16.98 17.71
N ASN A 114 13.81 -18.25 18.05
CA ASN A 114 14.15 -19.48 17.32
C ASN A 114 14.28 -19.28 15.79
N ARG A 115 15.38 -19.77 15.18
CA ARG A 115 15.68 -19.73 13.73
C ARG A 115 14.48 -20.05 12.82
N LYS A 116 13.54 -20.89 13.30
CA LYS A 116 12.27 -21.21 12.61
C LYS A 116 11.31 -20.00 12.49
N LEU A 117 11.17 -19.18 13.52
CA LEU A 117 10.31 -17.99 13.51
C LEU A 117 10.86 -16.90 12.58
N VAL A 118 12.17 -16.67 12.58
CA VAL A 118 12.81 -15.73 11.64
C VAL A 118 12.61 -16.17 10.19
N LYS A 119 12.74 -17.47 9.90
CA LYS A 119 12.47 -18.01 8.56
C LYS A 119 10.99 -17.83 8.17
N LEU A 120 10.07 -18.09 9.09
CA LEU A 120 8.64 -17.88 8.87
C LEU A 120 8.32 -16.41 8.61
N GLU A 121 8.89 -15.48 9.37
CA GLU A 121 8.73 -14.03 9.16
C GLU A 121 9.20 -13.60 7.77
N TRP A 122 10.35 -14.10 7.32
CA TRP A 122 10.86 -13.80 5.98
C TRP A 122 9.96 -14.36 4.88
N VAL A 123 9.49 -15.60 5.03
CA VAL A 123 8.54 -16.20 4.09
C VAL A 123 7.25 -15.38 4.03
N LEU A 124 6.65 -15.05 5.18
CA LEU A 124 5.44 -14.23 5.24
C LEU A 124 5.64 -12.84 4.63
N ASN A 125 6.77 -12.19 4.93
CA ASN A 125 7.07 -10.87 4.41
C ASN A 125 7.26 -10.89 2.88
N TRP A 126 7.96 -11.90 2.35
CA TRP A 126 8.14 -12.02 0.90
C TRP A 126 6.84 -12.37 0.19
N THR A 127 6.07 -13.33 0.73
CA THR A 127 4.77 -13.72 0.19
C THR A 127 3.82 -12.52 0.15
N THR A 128 3.70 -11.78 1.25
CA THR A 128 2.83 -10.60 1.30
C THR A 128 3.33 -9.46 0.42
N PHE A 129 4.63 -9.28 0.25
CA PHE A 129 5.17 -8.30 -0.68
C PHE A 129 4.79 -8.64 -2.13
N VAL A 130 4.98 -9.89 -2.55
CA VAL A 130 4.63 -10.32 -3.92
C VAL A 130 3.13 -10.21 -4.16
N THR A 131 2.30 -10.72 -3.25
CA THR A 131 0.85 -10.76 -3.46
C THR A 131 0.19 -9.39 -3.32
N ALA A 132 0.45 -8.67 -2.22
CA ALA A 132 -0.25 -7.43 -1.92
C ALA A 132 0.37 -6.19 -2.56
N ARG A 133 1.68 -6.20 -2.88
CA ARG A 133 2.32 -5.06 -3.57
C ARG A 133 2.46 -5.34 -5.06
N VAL A 134 3.23 -6.35 -5.45
CA VAL A 134 3.59 -6.54 -6.86
C VAL A 134 2.37 -6.85 -7.72
N ILE A 135 1.62 -7.92 -7.39
CA ILE A 135 0.46 -8.33 -8.20
C ILE A 135 -0.61 -7.24 -8.20
N CYS A 136 -0.99 -6.72 -7.03
CA CYS A 136 -2.04 -5.71 -6.95
C CYS A 136 -1.66 -4.40 -7.67
N HIS A 137 -0.42 -3.91 -7.54
CA HIS A 137 0.01 -2.72 -8.28
C HIS A 137 0.02 -2.95 -9.79
N ILE A 138 0.48 -4.11 -10.26
CA ILE A 138 0.42 -4.44 -11.70
C ILE A 138 -1.03 -4.43 -12.18
N LEU A 139 -1.96 -5.02 -11.44
CA LEU A 139 -3.38 -5.04 -11.79
C LEU A 139 -3.98 -3.64 -11.81
N ILE A 140 -3.72 -2.81 -10.80
CA ILE A 140 -4.24 -1.43 -10.73
C ILE A 140 -3.64 -0.58 -11.85
N THR A 141 -2.33 -0.68 -12.10
CA THR A 141 -1.66 0.07 -13.19
C THR A 141 -2.15 -0.38 -14.56
N TYR A 142 -2.25 -1.70 -14.80
CA TYR A 142 -2.80 -2.23 -16.05
C TYR A 142 -4.22 -1.72 -16.30
N LYS A 143 -5.06 -1.75 -15.26
CA LYS A 143 -6.44 -1.31 -15.32
C LYS A 143 -6.55 0.20 -15.58
N LEU A 144 -5.74 0.99 -14.87
CA LEU A 144 -5.68 2.44 -15.03
C LEU A 144 -5.24 2.85 -16.44
N ILE A 145 -4.25 2.16 -17.02
CA ILE A 145 -3.78 2.42 -18.40
C ILE A 145 -4.86 2.01 -19.41
N THR A 146 -5.44 0.83 -19.24
CA THR A 146 -6.48 0.30 -20.15
C THR A 146 -7.69 1.21 -20.19
N ASP A 147 -8.13 1.67 -19.02
CA ASP A 147 -9.30 2.52 -18.88
C ASP A 147 -8.97 4.02 -18.98
N ALA A 148 -7.72 4.41 -19.26
CA ALA A 148 -7.29 5.81 -19.33
C ALA A 148 -8.12 6.65 -20.31
N HIS A 149 -8.56 6.05 -21.41
CA HIS A 149 -9.39 6.69 -22.43
C HIS A 149 -10.84 6.97 -21.97
N LYS A 150 -11.28 6.33 -20.88
CA LYS A 150 -12.63 6.48 -20.32
C LYS A 150 -12.69 7.52 -19.20
N PHE A 151 -11.54 7.96 -18.70
CA PHE A 151 -11.49 9.06 -17.74
C PHE A 151 -11.85 10.36 -18.44
N ASP A 152 -12.66 11.18 -17.77
CA ASP A 152 -12.93 12.54 -18.21
C ASP A 152 -11.63 13.37 -18.26
N LYS A 153 -11.63 14.45 -19.06
CA LYS A 153 -10.49 15.36 -19.28
C LYS A 153 -10.18 16.25 -18.06
N GLY A 154 -10.13 15.66 -16.87
CA GLY A 154 -9.83 16.32 -15.60
C GLY A 154 -8.43 16.04 -15.07
N ILE A 155 -8.18 16.49 -13.84
CA ILE A 155 -6.91 16.30 -13.11
C ILE A 155 -6.79 14.85 -12.56
N GLU A 156 -7.87 14.09 -12.58
CA GLU A 156 -7.97 12.75 -11.97
C GLU A 156 -7.05 11.73 -12.63
N LEU A 157 -7.03 11.65 -13.97
CA LEU A 157 -6.14 10.75 -14.70
C LEU A 157 -4.65 11.06 -14.50
N PRO A 158 -4.17 12.31 -14.70
CA PRO A 158 -2.76 12.61 -14.46
C PRO A 158 -2.37 12.45 -12.99
N LEU A 159 -3.26 12.73 -12.04
CA LEU A 159 -3.00 12.45 -10.64
C LEU A 159 -2.92 10.95 -10.35
N ALA A 160 -3.86 10.15 -10.85
CA ALA A 160 -3.86 8.70 -10.65
C ALA A 160 -2.60 8.05 -11.27
N LEU A 161 -2.21 8.48 -12.46
CA LEU A 161 -1.00 7.99 -13.13
C LEU A 161 0.27 8.39 -12.39
N SER A 162 0.39 9.65 -11.97
CA SER A 162 1.55 10.13 -11.20
C SER A 162 1.63 9.48 -9.82
N GLY A 163 0.50 9.33 -9.12
CA GLY A 163 0.40 8.62 -7.86
C GLY A 163 0.83 7.15 -7.99
N MET A 164 0.29 6.43 -8.98
CA MET A 164 0.67 5.04 -9.24
C MET A 164 2.15 4.90 -9.63
N ALA A 165 2.69 5.82 -10.42
CA ALA A 165 4.11 5.84 -10.77
C ALA A 165 4.99 6.02 -9.52
N GLY A 166 4.67 7.01 -8.68
CA GLY A 166 5.39 7.26 -7.42
C GLY A 166 5.36 6.04 -6.49
N MET A 167 4.19 5.42 -6.34
CA MET A 167 4.03 4.23 -5.50
C MET A 167 4.80 3.02 -6.04
N ASN A 168 4.88 2.85 -7.37
CA ASN A 168 5.69 1.79 -7.98
C ASN A 168 7.19 2.01 -7.75
N VAL A 169 7.68 3.25 -7.85
CA VAL A 169 9.09 3.58 -7.54
C VAL A 169 9.42 3.27 -6.08
N LEU A 170 8.53 3.62 -5.16
CA LEU A 170 8.68 3.32 -3.73
C LEU A 170 8.65 1.81 -3.46
N ASN A 171 7.78 1.06 -4.13
CA ASN A 171 7.72 -0.41 -4.03
C ASN A 171 9.01 -1.08 -4.53
N VAL A 172 9.61 -0.60 -5.62
CA VAL A 172 10.90 -1.10 -6.13
C VAL A 172 12.01 -0.83 -5.10
N SER A 173 12.03 0.37 -4.54
CA SER A 173 13.02 0.76 -3.52
C SER A 173 12.91 -0.14 -2.28
N LEU A 174 11.69 -0.38 -1.79
CA LEU A 174 11.41 -1.30 -0.69
C LEU A 174 11.84 -2.74 -1.00
N GLY A 175 11.59 -3.22 -2.23
CA GLY A 175 12.02 -4.55 -2.66
C GLY A 175 13.53 -4.72 -2.64
N LEU A 176 14.28 -3.71 -3.08
CA LEU A 176 15.75 -3.69 -3.02
C LEU A 176 16.25 -3.70 -1.57
N ASP A 177 15.64 -2.93 -0.69
CA ASP A 177 16.02 -2.88 0.73
C ASP A 177 15.71 -4.19 1.45
N LEU A 178 14.58 -4.82 1.15
CA LEU A 178 14.23 -6.15 1.64
C LEU A 178 15.24 -7.20 1.16
N PHE A 179 15.62 -7.17 -0.12
CA PHE A 179 16.60 -8.09 -0.67
C PHE A 179 17.97 -7.92 -0.02
N LYS A 180 18.44 -6.67 0.15
CA LYS A 180 19.70 -6.37 0.84
C LYS A 180 19.68 -6.86 2.29
N ALA A 181 18.57 -6.64 3.00
CA ALA A 181 18.41 -7.11 4.38
C ALA A 181 18.42 -8.63 4.46
N PHE A 182 17.74 -9.33 3.55
CA PHE A 182 17.74 -10.79 3.47
C PHE A 182 19.14 -11.34 3.19
N ALA A 183 19.85 -10.77 2.21
CA ALA A 183 21.21 -11.18 1.86
C ALA A 183 22.18 -11.00 3.03
N ARG A 184 22.08 -9.89 3.78
CA ARG A 184 22.91 -9.62 4.96
C ARG A 184 22.66 -10.63 6.08
N GLU A 185 21.39 -10.94 6.37
CA GLU A 185 21.01 -11.87 7.44
C GLU A 185 21.38 -13.32 7.09
N ARG A 186 21.30 -13.71 5.81
CA ARG A 186 21.79 -15.00 5.31
C ARG A 186 23.32 -15.13 5.44
N ASN A 187 24.06 -14.09 5.07
CA ASN A 187 25.53 -14.12 5.17
C ASN A 187 25.98 -14.21 6.64
N GLN A 188 25.30 -13.55 7.58
CA GLN A 188 25.59 -13.67 9.02
C GLN A 188 25.36 -15.07 9.57
N GLN A 189 24.31 -15.77 9.12
CA GLN A 189 24.07 -17.16 9.50
C GLN A 189 25.13 -18.12 8.94
N THR A 190 25.66 -17.85 7.74
CA THR A 190 26.68 -18.70 7.11
C THR A 190 28.05 -18.60 7.79
N HIS A 191 28.33 -17.48 8.48
CA HIS A 191 29.58 -17.29 9.23
C HIS A 191 29.54 -17.80 10.69
N GLN A 192 28.37 -18.28 11.15
CA GLN A 192 28.19 -18.86 12.49
C GLN A 192 28.16 -20.39 12.51
N ASP A 193 28.17 -21.01 11.33
CA ASP A 193 28.31 -22.47 11.11
C ASP A 193 29.78 -22.79 10.75
#